data_AF-A0A936LVU8-F1
#
_entry.id   AF-A0A936LVU8-F1
#
_cell.length_a   1.000
_cell.length_b   1.000
_cell.length_c   1.000
_cell.angle_alpha   90.00
_cell.angle_beta   90.00
_cell.angle_gamma   90.00
#
_symmetry.space_group_name_H-M   'P 1'
#
loop_
_entity.id
_entity.type
_entity.pdbx_description
1 polymer ?
#
loop_
_entity_poly.entity_id
_entity_poly.type
_entity_poly.pdbx_seq_one_letter_code
_entity_poly.pdbx_strand_id
1 'polypeptide(L)'
;MTKHVISMLTLLVVSLIAGLTLLFDTREAGRLTGFGYAVAALTAASFALGLVAEIHSIREKAREESEQRARRTEQRQQLAQLEAEVKAGTRPLLPISVFFTLRHATTPNAVERAFAGTRGFKTSKSDLLRLVGTARLGGPLGYHSIEQTAQESHCVLEGEALAKLIREHSGFGDSVIRFPVACTLEFYFSADGSLPVEPTLVLKRTFTTGRPNDVKRLELFDTVIFQDSFVRQWNAQTLTGQNWSIADLRGARLRLRLDLLGEYGPVELHELQIFFGPLSAMHGIRFPTEVLSGAAFKTNESPLLRPSNDLARQFFASYVLELDVVLTEPILAECLTKVVQPAP
;
A
#
# COMPACT_ATOMS: atom_id res chain seq x y z
N MET A 1 17.58 -15.95 -2.73
CA MET A 1 17.63 -17.42 -2.51
C MET A 1 18.67 -18.14 -3.38
N THR A 2 18.82 -17.79 -4.66
CA THR A 2 19.78 -18.40 -5.61
C THR A 2 21.25 -18.40 -5.16
N LYS A 3 21.69 -17.35 -4.45
CA LYS A 3 23.06 -17.19 -3.91
C LYS A 3 23.52 -18.31 -2.98
N HIS A 4 22.64 -18.72 -2.06
CA HIS A 4 22.94 -19.80 -1.11
C HIS A 4 22.94 -21.17 -1.79
N VAL A 5 22.08 -21.34 -2.80
CA VAL A 5 21.96 -22.60 -3.55
C VAL A 5 23.22 -22.87 -4.38
N ILE A 6 23.74 -21.86 -5.09
CA ILE A 6 24.95 -22.03 -5.92
C ILE A 6 26.18 -22.27 -5.05
N SER A 7 26.32 -21.55 -3.93
CA SER A 7 27.44 -21.73 -3.00
C SER A 7 27.42 -23.08 -2.29
N MET A 8 26.24 -23.60 -1.91
CA MET A 8 26.14 -24.94 -1.34
C MET A 8 26.41 -26.04 -2.37
N LEU A 9 25.99 -25.85 -3.62
CA LEU A 9 26.23 -26.81 -4.69
C LEU A 9 27.72 -26.93 -5.03
N THR A 10 28.45 -25.81 -5.16
CA THR A 10 29.90 -25.85 -5.40
C THR A 10 30.65 -26.46 -4.22
N LEU A 11 30.26 -26.17 -2.98
CA LEU A 11 30.87 -26.76 -1.78
C LEU A 11 30.64 -28.29 -1.75
N LEU A 12 29.42 -28.73 -2.07
CA LEU A 12 29.07 -30.15 -2.17
C LEU A 12 29.85 -30.87 -3.27
N VAL A 13 30.01 -30.26 -4.45
CA VAL A 13 30.80 -30.83 -5.55
C VAL A 13 32.28 -30.93 -5.17
N VAL A 14 32.86 -29.90 -4.53
CA VAL A 14 34.25 -29.93 -4.06
C VAL A 14 34.46 -31.00 -2.99
N SER A 15 33.53 -31.13 -2.04
CA SER A 15 33.57 -32.21 -1.03
C SER A 15 33.45 -33.60 -1.63
N LEU A 16 32.60 -33.77 -2.66
CA LEU A 16 32.41 -35.05 -3.35
C LEU A 16 33.66 -35.44 -4.16
N ILE A 17 34.28 -34.47 -4.83
CA ILE A 17 35.56 -34.65 -5.54
C ILE A 17 36.67 -35.03 -4.55
N ALA A 18 36.78 -34.33 -3.41
CA ALA A 18 37.76 -34.64 -2.37
C ALA A 18 37.56 -36.06 -1.78
N GLY A 19 36.31 -36.46 -1.54
CA GLY A 19 35.96 -37.81 -1.09
C GLY A 19 36.33 -38.88 -2.13
N LEU A 20 36.07 -38.63 -3.41
CA LEU A 20 36.44 -39.55 -4.50
C LEU A 20 37.96 -39.67 -4.67
N THR A 21 38.73 -38.60 -4.49
CA THR A 21 40.20 -38.66 -4.54
C THR A 21 40.82 -39.41 -3.36
N LEU A 22 40.12 -39.52 -2.23
CA LEU A 22 40.55 -40.31 -1.07
C LEU A 22 40.24 -41.81 -1.25
N LEU A 23 39.25 -42.15 -2.06
CA LEU A 23 38.78 -43.53 -2.27
C LEU A 23 39.48 -44.25 -3.42
N PHE A 24 40.10 -43.52 -4.37
CA PHE A 24 40.72 -44.09 -5.56
C PHE A 24 42.15 -43.58 -5.74
N ASP A 25 43.08 -44.47 -6.08
CA ASP A 25 44.46 -44.10 -6.35
C ASP A 25 44.55 -43.31 -7.67
N THR A 26 44.80 -42.00 -7.56
CA THR A 26 44.77 -41.08 -8.71
C THR A 26 46.09 -41.05 -9.46
N ARG A 27 47.12 -41.75 -8.97
CA ARG A 27 48.45 -41.75 -9.57
C ARG A 27 49.01 -43.17 -9.64
N GLU A 28 49.56 -43.48 -10.79
CA GLU A 28 50.28 -44.73 -11.01
C GLU A 28 51.63 -44.40 -11.65
N ALA A 29 52.73 -44.90 -11.07
CA ALA A 29 54.10 -44.65 -11.53
C ALA A 29 54.44 -43.15 -11.78
N GLY A 30 53.91 -42.25 -10.95
CA GLY A 30 54.19 -40.81 -11.04
C GLY A 30 53.38 -40.04 -12.09
N ARG A 31 52.45 -40.70 -12.80
CA ARG A 31 51.51 -40.05 -13.74
C ARG A 31 50.08 -40.14 -13.21
N LEU A 32 49.25 -39.15 -13.56
CA LEU A 32 47.82 -39.20 -13.26
C LEU A 32 47.17 -40.32 -14.09
N THR A 33 46.33 -41.13 -13.45
CA THR A 33 45.49 -42.09 -14.15
C THR A 33 44.40 -41.36 -14.96
N GLY A 34 43.74 -42.02 -15.91
CA GLY A 34 42.61 -41.42 -16.65
C GLY A 34 41.52 -40.89 -15.72
N PHE A 35 41.32 -41.55 -14.58
CA PHE A 35 40.43 -41.08 -13.50
C PHE A 35 40.98 -39.81 -12.81
N GLY A 36 42.28 -39.76 -12.51
CA GLY A 36 42.94 -38.58 -11.94
C GLY A 36 42.82 -37.33 -12.83
N TYR A 37 42.90 -37.48 -14.16
CA TYR A 37 42.66 -36.38 -15.10
C TYR A 37 41.20 -35.93 -15.12
N ALA A 38 40.24 -36.85 -15.04
CA ALA A 38 38.82 -36.53 -14.99
C ALA A 38 38.45 -35.74 -13.72
N VAL A 39 39.00 -36.15 -12.57
CA VAL A 39 38.86 -35.42 -11.30
C VAL A 39 39.47 -34.02 -11.41
N ALA A 40 40.69 -33.88 -11.92
CA ALA A 40 41.34 -32.58 -12.07
C ALA A 40 40.55 -31.62 -12.98
N ALA A 41 39.99 -32.13 -14.08
CA ALA A 41 39.13 -31.36 -14.98
C ALA A 41 37.82 -30.90 -14.29
N LEU A 42 37.19 -31.78 -13.50
CA LEU A 42 35.99 -31.44 -12.72
C LEU A 42 36.28 -30.38 -11.65
N THR A 43 37.42 -30.47 -10.96
CA THR A 43 37.85 -29.46 -9.98
C THR A 43 38.06 -28.11 -10.66
N ALA A 44 38.77 -28.08 -11.78
CA ALA A 44 39.04 -26.86 -12.53
C ALA A 44 37.74 -26.21 -13.05
N ALA A 45 36.82 -27.01 -13.59
CA ALA A 45 35.52 -26.54 -14.04
C ALA A 45 34.66 -25.97 -12.89
N SER A 46 34.69 -26.62 -11.72
CA SER A 46 33.97 -26.16 -10.53
C SER A 46 34.52 -24.83 -10.01
N PHE A 47 35.84 -24.66 -10.02
CA PHE A 47 36.49 -23.40 -9.63
C PHE A 47 36.16 -22.27 -10.61
N ALA A 48 36.17 -22.55 -11.92
CA ALA A 48 35.77 -21.58 -12.94
C ALA A 48 34.31 -21.14 -12.78
N LEU A 49 33.39 -22.07 -12.50
CA LEU A 49 31.98 -21.76 -12.24
C LEU A 49 31.80 -20.92 -10.96
N GLY A 50 32.55 -21.21 -9.90
CA GLY A 50 32.55 -20.42 -8.66
C GLY A 50 32.97 -18.96 -8.91
N LEU A 51 34.06 -18.75 -9.65
CA LEU A 51 34.53 -17.42 -10.05
C LEU A 51 33.52 -16.65 -10.89
N VAL A 52 32.88 -17.29 -11.86
CA VAL A 52 31.85 -16.66 -12.69
C VAL A 52 30.65 -16.24 -11.85
N ALA A 53 30.22 -17.08 -10.90
CA ALA A 53 29.12 -16.75 -10.00
C ALA A 53 29.45 -15.58 -9.06
N GLU A 54 30.69 -15.50 -8.57
CA GLU A 54 31.14 -14.40 -7.71
C GLU A 54 31.22 -13.07 -8.48
N ILE A 55 31.79 -13.09 -9.69
CA ILE A 55 31.83 -11.92 -10.59
C ILE A 55 30.40 -11.44 -10.92
N HIS A 56 29.48 -12.36 -11.18
CA HIS A 56 28.07 -12.02 -11.43
C HIS A 56 27.43 -11.35 -10.21
N SER A 57 27.65 -11.90 -9.01
CA SER A 57 27.17 -11.34 -7.74
C SER A 57 27.71 -9.93 -7.48
N ILE A 58 28.99 -9.68 -7.77
CA ILE A 58 29.60 -8.35 -7.62
C ILE A 58 28.96 -7.35 -8.59
N ARG A 59 28.71 -7.77 -9.85
CA ARG A 59 28.04 -6.92 -10.85
C ARG A 59 26.59 -6.63 -10.48
N GLU A 60 25.83 -7.62 -10.00
CA GLU A 60 24.47 -7.41 -9.52
C GLU A 60 24.43 -6.43 -8.35
N LYS A 61 25.32 -6.61 -7.36
CA LYS A 61 25.39 -5.68 -6.22
C LYS A 61 25.75 -4.26 -6.65
N ALA A 62 26.72 -4.11 -7.56
CA ALA A 62 27.10 -2.80 -8.11
C ALA A 62 25.96 -2.15 -8.91
N ARG A 63 25.14 -2.96 -9.59
CA ARG A 63 23.94 -2.49 -10.31
C ARG A 63 22.83 -2.07 -9.33
N GLU A 64 22.56 -2.85 -8.30
CA GLU A 64 21.59 -2.48 -7.27
C GLU A 64 22.00 -1.17 -6.55
N GLU A 65 23.28 -1.02 -6.22
CA GLU A 65 23.80 0.20 -5.61
C GLU A 65 23.73 1.41 -6.55
N SER A 66 24.00 1.23 -7.86
CA SER A 66 23.90 2.32 -8.84
C SER A 66 22.44 2.73 -9.09
N GLU A 67 21.51 1.77 -9.18
CA GLU A 67 20.08 2.01 -9.28
C GLU A 67 19.54 2.72 -8.02
N GLN A 68 19.97 2.31 -6.83
CA GLN A 68 19.62 3.01 -5.59
C GLN A 68 20.16 4.45 -5.53
N ARG A 69 21.40 4.69 -5.98
CA ARG A 69 21.99 6.04 -6.04
C ARG A 69 21.29 6.92 -7.06
N ALA A 70 20.95 6.39 -8.23
CA ALA A 70 20.19 7.10 -9.25
C ALA A 70 18.82 7.52 -8.70
N ARG A 71 18.07 6.58 -8.10
CA ARG A 71 16.78 6.88 -7.44
C ARG A 71 16.91 7.96 -6.37
N ARG A 72 17.93 7.89 -5.50
CA ARG A 72 18.17 8.93 -4.47
C ARG A 72 18.46 10.31 -5.07
N THR A 73 19.15 10.36 -6.21
CA THR A 73 19.50 11.62 -6.88
C THR A 73 18.26 12.23 -7.55
N GLU A 74 17.48 11.41 -8.24
CA GLU A 74 16.21 11.79 -8.84
C GLU A 74 15.22 12.28 -7.77
N GLN A 75 15.09 11.56 -6.65
CA GLN A 75 14.27 11.96 -5.50
C GLN A 75 14.70 13.31 -4.91
N ARG A 76 16.02 13.53 -4.74
CA ARG A 76 16.53 14.82 -4.24
C ARG A 76 16.23 15.97 -5.21
N GLN A 77 16.36 15.74 -6.51
CA GLN A 77 16.02 16.73 -7.53
C GLN A 77 14.52 17.03 -7.52
N GLN A 78 13.66 16.02 -7.40
CA GLN A 78 12.22 16.19 -7.27
C GLN A 78 11.87 17.04 -6.04
N LEU A 79 12.44 16.73 -4.87
CA LEU A 79 12.25 17.53 -3.65
C LEU A 79 12.74 18.97 -3.82
N ALA A 80 13.91 19.19 -4.40
CA ALA A 80 14.45 20.54 -4.62
C ALA A 80 13.60 21.35 -5.62
N GLN A 81 13.09 20.70 -6.66
CA GLN A 81 12.19 21.32 -7.63
C GLN A 81 10.83 21.65 -7.00
N LEU A 82 10.30 20.77 -6.15
CA LEU A 82 9.11 21.03 -5.34
C LEU A 82 9.32 22.22 -4.41
N GLU A 83 10.45 22.28 -3.71
CA GLU A 83 10.80 23.42 -2.85
C GLU A 83 10.89 24.74 -3.64
N ALA A 84 11.41 24.71 -4.87
CA ALA A 84 11.49 25.88 -5.73
C ALA A 84 10.11 26.34 -6.24
N GLU A 85 9.27 25.40 -6.67
CA GLU A 85 7.89 25.69 -7.12
C GLU A 85 7.00 26.20 -5.97
N VAL A 86 7.17 25.65 -4.77
CA VAL A 86 6.43 26.10 -3.57
C VAL A 86 6.88 27.50 -3.11
N LYS A 87 8.16 27.84 -3.26
CA LYS A 87 8.68 29.19 -2.96
C LYS A 87 8.20 30.26 -3.95
N ALA A 88 7.78 29.88 -5.17
CA ALA A 88 7.46 30.81 -6.26
C ALA A 88 6.08 31.50 -6.15
N GLY A 89 5.31 31.31 -5.06
CA GLY A 89 4.33 32.33 -4.66
C GLY A 89 2.85 32.05 -4.94
N THR A 90 2.43 30.79 -5.11
CA THR A 90 1.02 30.44 -4.91
C THR A 90 0.92 29.56 -3.66
N ARG A 91 0.25 30.06 -2.61
CA ARG A 91 -0.05 29.32 -1.37
C ARG A 91 -1.52 28.81 -1.33
N PRO A 92 -2.08 28.13 -2.35
CA PRO A 92 -3.43 27.63 -2.26
C PRO A 92 -3.41 26.30 -1.51
N LEU A 93 -3.90 26.30 -0.27
CA LEU A 93 -4.63 25.14 0.22
C LEU A 93 -5.96 25.11 -0.54
N LEU A 94 -6.07 24.35 -1.62
CA LEU A 94 -7.32 23.97 -2.31
C LEU A 94 -7.01 23.18 -3.59
N PRO A 95 -7.72 22.08 -3.95
CA PRO A 95 -8.48 21.13 -3.13
C PRO A 95 -7.59 20.02 -2.55
N ILE A 96 -8.04 19.43 -1.45
CA ILE A 96 -7.51 18.15 -0.97
C ILE A 96 -8.49 17.06 -1.40
N SER A 97 -7.99 16.03 -2.07
CA SER A 97 -8.76 14.82 -2.31
C SER A 97 -8.11 13.67 -1.56
N VAL A 98 -8.91 12.79 -0.97
CA VAL A 98 -8.40 11.58 -0.33
C VAL A 98 -9.00 10.38 -1.03
N PHE A 99 -8.14 9.51 -1.52
CA PHE A 99 -8.49 8.15 -1.91
C PHE A 99 -8.06 7.21 -0.80
N PHE A 100 -8.92 6.26 -0.46
CA PHE A 100 -8.53 5.18 0.41
C PHE A 100 -9.22 3.88 0.02
N THR A 101 -8.53 2.77 0.30
CA THR A 101 -9.08 1.43 0.17
C THR A 101 -9.21 0.82 1.55
N LEU A 102 -10.42 0.44 1.94
CA LEU A 102 -10.66 -0.33 3.16
C LEU A 102 -10.61 -1.82 2.83
N ARG A 103 -9.95 -2.59 3.69
CA ARG A 103 -9.93 -4.05 3.64
C ARG A 103 -10.69 -4.60 4.84
N HIS A 104 -11.63 -5.50 4.61
CA HIS A 104 -12.34 -6.15 5.70
C HIS A 104 -12.84 -7.54 5.30
N ALA A 105 -12.92 -8.43 6.29
CA ALA A 105 -13.61 -9.69 6.15
C ALA A 105 -15.12 -9.52 6.36
N THR A 106 -15.91 -10.40 5.75
CA THR A 106 -17.36 -10.45 5.93
C THR A 106 -17.85 -11.89 5.99
N THR A 107 -19.12 -12.09 6.37
CA THR A 107 -19.71 -13.42 6.47
C THR A 107 -19.96 -14.02 5.08
N PRO A 108 -19.81 -15.34 4.88
CA PRO A 108 -20.13 -15.99 3.62
C PRO A 108 -21.56 -15.70 3.13
N ASN A 109 -22.51 -15.61 4.07
CA ASN A 109 -23.91 -15.28 3.77
C ASN A 109 -24.08 -13.84 3.25
N ALA A 110 -23.35 -12.87 3.78
CA ALA A 110 -23.36 -11.51 3.27
C ALA A 110 -22.72 -11.44 1.87
N VAL A 111 -21.62 -12.18 1.65
CA VAL A 111 -20.97 -12.29 0.34
C VAL A 111 -21.92 -12.87 -0.71
N GLU A 112 -22.54 -14.01 -0.41
CA GLU A 112 -23.43 -14.68 -1.36
C GLU A 112 -24.64 -13.82 -1.72
N ARG A 113 -25.25 -13.14 -0.74
CA ARG A 113 -26.34 -12.20 -1.00
C ARG A 113 -25.92 -11.03 -1.90
N ALA A 114 -24.72 -10.50 -1.70
CA ALA A 114 -24.25 -9.30 -2.40
C ALA A 114 -23.67 -9.57 -3.81
N PHE A 115 -23.01 -10.71 -3.99
CA PHE A 115 -22.25 -11.02 -5.21
C PHE A 115 -22.84 -12.14 -6.07
N ALA A 116 -23.92 -12.81 -5.62
CA ALA A 116 -24.61 -13.80 -6.44
C ALA A 116 -25.00 -13.24 -7.82
N GLY A 117 -24.67 -14.00 -8.87
CA GLY A 117 -24.92 -13.61 -10.26
C GLY A 117 -23.91 -12.60 -10.83
N THR A 118 -22.91 -12.16 -10.07
CA THR A 118 -21.80 -11.33 -10.57
C THR A 118 -20.78 -12.20 -11.28
N ARG A 119 -20.25 -11.73 -12.42
CA ARG A 119 -19.19 -12.42 -13.16
C ARG A 119 -17.95 -12.64 -12.26
N GLY A 120 -17.46 -13.88 -12.19
CA GLY A 120 -16.28 -14.27 -11.40
C GLY A 120 -16.57 -14.75 -9.96
N PHE A 121 -17.82 -14.61 -9.50
CA PHE A 121 -18.25 -15.17 -8.22
C PHE A 121 -18.38 -16.71 -8.30
N LYS A 122 -17.70 -17.45 -7.41
CA LYS A 122 -17.69 -18.92 -7.29
C LYS A 122 -17.38 -19.68 -8.60
N THR A 123 -16.51 -19.16 -9.46
CA THR A 123 -16.06 -19.90 -10.65
C THR A 123 -14.93 -20.86 -10.30
N SER A 124 -15.22 -22.16 -10.25
CA SER A 124 -14.30 -23.26 -9.88
C SER A 124 -13.20 -23.57 -10.93
N LYS A 125 -12.46 -22.56 -11.41
CA LYS A 125 -11.28 -22.81 -12.25
C LYS A 125 -10.01 -22.56 -11.45
N SER A 126 -9.29 -23.64 -11.17
CA SER A 126 -8.07 -23.75 -10.37
C SER A 126 -6.84 -22.98 -10.87
N ASP A 127 -6.96 -22.21 -11.96
CA ASP A 127 -5.79 -21.76 -12.74
C ASP A 127 -5.65 -20.22 -12.81
N LEU A 128 -6.10 -19.48 -11.80
CA LEU A 128 -5.84 -18.03 -11.73
C LEU A 128 -4.65 -17.72 -10.81
N LEU A 129 -3.45 -18.07 -11.29
CA LEU A 129 -2.21 -17.33 -10.99
C LEU A 129 -2.09 -16.22 -12.06
N ARG A 130 -1.69 -14.97 -11.83
CA ARG A 130 -1.15 -14.20 -10.70
C ARG A 130 -1.13 -12.71 -11.17
N LEU A 131 -0.93 -11.77 -10.25
CA LEU A 131 -0.86 -10.29 -10.41
C LEU A 131 -2.20 -9.54 -10.54
N VAL A 132 -2.67 -9.00 -9.42
CA VAL A 132 -3.66 -7.92 -9.39
C VAL A 132 -2.93 -6.60 -9.11
N GLY A 133 -2.56 -5.93 -10.19
CA GLY A 133 -2.26 -4.51 -10.17
C GLY A 133 -3.11 -3.85 -11.24
N THR A 134 -4.37 -3.52 -10.92
CA THR A 134 -5.10 -2.59 -11.79
C THR A 134 -4.61 -1.19 -11.47
N ALA A 135 -3.59 -0.76 -12.22
CA ALA A 135 -3.26 0.65 -12.31
C ALA A 135 -4.53 1.41 -12.75
N ARG A 136 -4.94 2.34 -11.88
CA ARG A 136 -5.67 3.59 -12.14
C ARG A 136 -7.20 3.56 -12.13
N LEU A 137 -7.74 4.26 -11.14
CA LEU A 137 -8.60 5.41 -11.42
C LEU A 137 -7.72 6.64 -11.73
N GLY A 138 -7.37 6.81 -13.00
CA GLY A 138 -7.07 8.09 -13.67
C GLY A 138 -5.80 8.90 -13.36
N GLY A 139 -4.78 8.43 -12.63
CA GLY A 139 -3.61 9.28 -12.29
C GLY A 139 -2.24 8.58 -12.26
N PRO A 140 -1.12 9.34 -12.27
CA PRO A 140 0.26 8.81 -12.25
C PRO A 140 0.65 8.07 -10.97
N LEU A 141 -0.17 8.11 -9.92
CA LEU A 141 0.03 7.32 -8.71
C LEU A 141 -0.44 5.87 -8.92
N GLY A 142 0.47 4.91 -8.71
CA GLY A 142 0.19 3.48 -8.77
C GLY A 142 -0.70 3.00 -7.61
N TYR A 143 -1.30 1.82 -7.78
CA TYR A 143 -2.05 1.09 -6.75
C TYR A 143 -1.09 0.17 -5.98
N HIS A 144 -1.30 -0.09 -4.69
CA HIS A 144 -0.56 -1.13 -3.97
C HIS A 144 -1.12 -2.49 -4.38
N SER A 145 -0.54 -3.10 -5.42
CA SER A 145 -0.94 -4.44 -5.84
C SER A 145 -0.73 -5.44 -4.71
N ILE A 146 -1.77 -6.16 -4.32
CA ILE A 146 -1.66 -7.24 -3.36
C ILE A 146 -1.34 -8.52 -4.12
N GLU A 147 -0.34 -9.27 -3.67
CA GLU A 147 -0.19 -10.68 -4.03
C GLU A 147 -1.20 -11.53 -3.23
N GLN A 148 -2.51 -11.34 -3.45
CA GLN A 148 -3.54 -12.21 -2.89
C GLN A 148 -4.06 -13.15 -3.99
N THR A 149 -3.93 -14.46 -3.78
CA THR A 149 -4.51 -15.48 -4.66
C THR A 149 -5.87 -15.88 -4.12
N ALA A 150 -6.95 -15.64 -4.86
CA ALA A 150 -8.25 -16.20 -4.54
C ALA A 150 -8.25 -17.71 -4.74
N GLN A 151 -8.86 -18.44 -3.82
CA GLN A 151 -9.01 -19.90 -3.93
C GLN A 151 -10.35 -20.28 -4.57
N GLU A 152 -11.39 -19.49 -4.36
CA GLU A 152 -12.77 -19.83 -4.71
C GLU A 152 -13.49 -18.75 -5.54
N SER A 153 -13.31 -17.48 -5.19
CA SER A 153 -14.05 -16.37 -5.81
C SER A 153 -13.18 -15.13 -6.01
N HIS A 154 -13.25 -14.56 -7.21
CA HIS A 154 -12.71 -13.23 -7.50
C HIS A 154 -13.72 -12.47 -8.35
N CYS A 155 -14.25 -11.37 -7.82
CA CYS A 155 -15.17 -10.53 -8.57
C CYS A 155 -15.01 -9.05 -8.26
N VAL A 156 -15.34 -8.22 -9.25
CA VAL A 156 -15.27 -6.77 -9.19
C VAL A 156 -16.66 -6.20 -9.47
N LEU A 157 -17.12 -5.28 -8.63
CA LEU A 157 -18.35 -4.51 -8.80
C LEU A 157 -18.05 -3.02 -8.92
N GLU A 158 -18.50 -2.42 -10.02
CA GLU A 158 -18.36 -1.01 -10.34
C GLU A 158 -19.63 -0.47 -11.03
N GLY A 159 -19.75 0.85 -11.17
CA GLY A 159 -20.80 1.49 -11.96
C GLY A 159 -22.23 1.19 -11.46
N GLU A 160 -23.13 0.82 -12.38
CA GLU A 160 -24.54 0.61 -12.07
C GLU A 160 -24.81 -0.56 -11.13
N ALA A 161 -24.03 -1.65 -11.24
CA ALA A 161 -24.18 -2.83 -10.39
C ALA A 161 -23.84 -2.48 -8.93
N LEU A 162 -22.75 -1.75 -8.71
CA LEU A 162 -22.38 -1.22 -7.40
C LEU A 162 -23.42 -0.22 -6.88
N ALA A 163 -23.89 0.70 -7.73
CA ALA A 163 -24.93 1.66 -7.34
C ALA A 163 -26.24 0.96 -6.92
N LYS A 164 -26.60 -0.14 -7.59
CA LYS A 164 -27.74 -0.98 -7.20
C LYS A 164 -27.52 -1.62 -5.84
N LEU A 165 -26.36 -2.25 -5.62
CA LEU A 165 -26.00 -2.86 -4.34
C LEU A 165 -26.07 -1.85 -3.18
N ILE A 166 -25.48 -0.66 -3.36
CA ILE A 166 -25.51 0.42 -2.36
C ILE A 166 -26.95 0.82 -2.03
N ARG A 167 -27.83 0.95 -3.03
CA ARG A 167 -29.24 1.28 -2.78
C ARG A 167 -29.95 0.20 -1.97
N GLU A 168 -29.73 -1.07 -2.32
CA GLU A 168 -30.39 -2.22 -1.72
C GLU A 168 -29.87 -2.56 -0.31
N HIS A 169 -28.60 -2.25 -0.03
CA HIS A 169 -27.90 -2.63 1.21
C HIS A 169 -27.42 -1.42 2.04
N SER A 170 -28.04 -0.25 1.85
CA SER A 170 -27.75 0.99 2.60
C SER A 170 -28.26 0.99 4.06
N GLY A 171 -28.74 -0.15 4.57
CA GLY A 171 -29.18 -0.30 5.95
C GLY A 171 -28.02 -0.59 6.92
N PHE A 172 -28.24 -0.28 8.20
CA PHE A 172 -27.35 -0.75 9.28
C PHE A 172 -27.54 -2.26 9.49
N GLY A 173 -26.44 -3.03 9.58
CA GLY A 173 -26.46 -4.49 9.74
C GLY A 173 -25.32 -5.18 8.98
N ASP A 174 -25.53 -6.46 8.64
CA ASP A 174 -24.58 -7.38 7.99
C ASP A 174 -24.33 -7.04 6.50
N SER A 175 -24.02 -5.76 6.23
CA SER A 175 -23.72 -5.21 4.91
C SER A 175 -22.27 -5.52 4.55
N VAL A 176 -22.04 -5.79 3.25
CA VAL A 176 -20.70 -5.97 2.69
C VAL A 176 -19.97 -4.64 2.46
N ILE A 177 -20.64 -3.51 2.66
CA ILE A 177 -20.08 -2.17 2.46
C ILE A 177 -19.89 -1.51 3.82
N ARG A 178 -18.69 -1.01 4.08
CA ARG A 178 -18.34 -0.29 5.32
C ARG A 178 -18.40 1.20 5.05
N PHE A 179 -19.46 1.83 5.57
CA PHE A 179 -19.72 3.25 5.35
C PHE A 179 -19.19 4.08 6.52
N PRO A 180 -18.12 4.88 6.33
CA PRO A 180 -17.75 5.85 7.34
C PRO A 180 -18.85 6.92 7.42
N VAL A 181 -19.30 7.26 8.62
CA VAL A 181 -20.25 8.35 8.90
C VAL A 181 -19.58 9.70 8.98
N ALA A 182 -18.27 9.71 9.23
CA ALA A 182 -17.43 10.87 9.05
C ALA A 182 -16.02 10.46 8.62
N CYS A 183 -15.39 11.34 7.86
CA CYS A 183 -13.96 11.30 7.56
C CYS A 183 -13.35 12.62 8.01
N THR A 184 -12.32 12.55 8.83
CA THR A 184 -11.60 13.72 9.34
C THR A 184 -10.11 13.57 9.04
N LEU A 185 -9.52 14.62 8.47
CA LEU A 185 -8.08 14.74 8.25
C LEU A 185 -7.57 15.94 9.03
N GLU A 186 -6.64 15.71 9.95
CA GLU A 186 -6.07 16.71 10.84
C GLU A 186 -4.59 16.90 10.49
N PHE A 187 -4.16 18.14 10.32
CA PHE A 187 -2.76 18.51 10.13
C PHE A 187 -2.28 19.34 11.31
N TYR A 188 -1.09 18.98 11.78
CA TYR A 188 -0.35 19.64 12.86
C TYR A 188 0.96 20.13 12.26
N PHE A 189 0.94 21.35 11.71
CA PHE A 189 2.10 21.97 11.09
C PHE A 189 3.06 22.49 12.15
N SER A 190 4.35 22.22 11.97
CA SER A 190 5.41 22.65 12.88
C SER A 190 5.93 24.02 12.45
N ALA A 191 5.65 25.07 13.22
CA ALA A 191 6.08 26.44 12.89
C ALA A 191 7.52 26.73 13.33
N ASP A 192 8.00 26.07 14.38
CA ASP A 192 9.29 26.31 15.05
C ASP A 192 10.10 25.02 15.29
N GLY A 193 9.72 23.92 14.66
CA GLY A 193 10.29 22.60 14.91
C GLY A 193 9.56 21.82 16.00
N SER A 194 8.66 22.45 16.77
CA SER A 194 7.78 21.78 17.73
C SER A 194 6.42 21.46 17.10
N LEU A 195 5.90 20.26 17.39
CA LEU A 195 4.56 19.87 16.93
C LEU A 195 3.51 20.49 17.87
N PRO A 196 2.50 21.20 17.33
CA PRO A 196 1.44 21.77 18.14
C PRO A 196 0.59 20.66 18.78
N VAL A 197 0.02 20.96 19.95
CA VAL A 197 -0.89 20.05 20.66
C VAL A 197 -2.23 19.93 19.93
N GLU A 198 -2.72 21.03 19.36
CA GLU A 198 -3.97 21.11 18.62
C GLU A 198 -3.74 21.14 17.10
N PRO A 199 -4.70 20.62 16.31
CA PRO A 199 -4.57 20.60 14.86
C PRO A 199 -4.69 22.01 14.27
N THR A 200 -3.66 22.42 13.55
CA THR A 200 -3.63 23.69 12.80
C THR A 200 -4.65 23.76 11.67
N LEU A 201 -4.92 22.64 11.00
CA LEU A 201 -5.92 22.51 9.94
C LEU A 201 -6.72 21.23 10.14
N VAL A 202 -8.03 21.34 10.12
CA VAL A 202 -8.95 20.20 10.18
C VAL A 202 -9.83 20.21 8.93
N LEU A 203 -9.82 19.10 8.20
CA LEU A 203 -10.72 18.85 7.09
C LEU A 203 -11.72 17.80 7.56
N LYS A 204 -12.99 18.17 7.62
CA LYS A 204 -14.04 17.27 8.08
C LYS A 204 -15.09 17.08 7.01
N ARG A 205 -15.51 15.84 6.80
CA ARG A 205 -16.69 15.50 6.01
C ARG A 205 -17.59 14.61 6.84
N THR A 206 -18.80 15.10 7.15
CA THR A 206 -19.86 14.29 7.75
C THR A 206 -20.82 13.84 6.65
N PHE A 207 -21.21 12.58 6.65
CA PHE A 207 -22.10 12.00 5.64
C PHE A 207 -23.54 11.98 6.19
N THR A 208 -24.26 13.09 6.04
CA THR A 208 -25.58 13.32 6.66
C THR A 208 -26.74 12.57 6.00
N THR A 209 -26.62 12.12 4.75
CA THR A 209 -27.72 11.50 3.99
C THR A 209 -27.65 9.97 3.93
N GLY A 210 -26.74 9.33 4.68
CA GLY A 210 -26.53 7.87 4.59
C GLY A 210 -26.05 7.40 3.22
N ARG A 211 -25.75 8.32 2.29
CA ARG A 211 -25.10 8.07 1.00
C ARG A 211 -23.68 8.58 1.11
N PRO A 212 -22.74 7.77 1.61
CA PRO A 212 -21.35 8.17 1.66
C PRO A 212 -20.86 8.37 0.24
N ASN A 213 -20.02 9.39 0.06
CA ASN A 213 -19.47 9.69 -1.25
C ASN A 213 -18.75 8.46 -1.82
N ASP A 214 -19.11 8.20 -3.08
CA ASP A 214 -18.57 7.29 -4.07
C ASP A 214 -17.63 6.19 -3.57
N VAL A 215 -18.18 5.15 -2.94
CA VAL A 215 -17.60 3.82 -3.15
C VAL A 215 -17.57 3.61 -4.66
N LYS A 216 -16.37 3.58 -5.24
CA LYS A 216 -16.18 3.49 -6.69
C LYS A 216 -16.14 2.05 -7.17
N ARG A 217 -15.64 1.18 -6.31
CA ARG A 217 -15.39 -0.22 -6.60
C ARG A 217 -15.48 -1.03 -5.32
N LEU A 218 -16.04 -2.23 -5.45
CA LEU A 218 -15.83 -3.31 -4.51
C LEU A 218 -15.13 -4.45 -5.23
N GLU A 219 -14.09 -4.97 -4.63
CA GLU A 219 -13.39 -6.14 -5.12
C GLU A 219 -13.37 -7.22 -4.05
N LEU A 220 -13.85 -8.40 -4.40
CA LEU A 220 -13.97 -9.54 -3.52
C LEU A 220 -12.91 -10.58 -3.89
N PHE A 221 -12.19 -11.06 -2.88
CA PHE A 221 -11.37 -12.26 -2.91
C PHE A 221 -11.84 -13.21 -1.84
N ASP A 222 -12.52 -14.28 -2.25
CA ASP A 222 -13.16 -15.27 -1.38
C ASP A 222 -14.15 -14.64 -0.38
N THR A 223 -13.68 -14.27 0.82
CA THR A 223 -14.46 -13.60 1.89
C THR A 223 -13.92 -12.22 2.28
N VAL A 224 -12.83 -11.78 1.65
CA VAL A 224 -12.16 -10.51 1.90
C VAL A 224 -12.60 -9.49 0.85
N ILE A 225 -13.04 -8.33 1.31
CA ILE A 225 -13.51 -7.24 0.46
C ILE A 225 -12.54 -6.08 0.54
N PHE A 226 -12.25 -5.51 -0.63
CA PHE A 226 -11.56 -4.25 -0.82
C PHE A 226 -12.55 -3.21 -1.33
N GLN A 227 -12.67 -2.11 -0.59
CA GLN A 227 -13.61 -1.05 -0.86
C GLN A 227 -12.87 0.25 -1.16
N ASP A 228 -12.92 0.68 -2.42
CA ASP A 228 -12.31 1.92 -2.88
C ASP A 228 -13.26 3.10 -2.70
N SER A 229 -12.81 4.12 -1.97
CA SER A 229 -13.60 5.31 -1.65
C SER A 229 -12.83 6.58 -1.98
N PHE A 230 -13.54 7.61 -2.45
CA PHE A 230 -12.94 8.90 -2.82
C PHE A 230 -13.68 10.08 -2.16
N VAL A 231 -12.93 10.90 -1.43
CA VAL A 231 -13.44 12.10 -0.74
C VAL A 231 -12.88 13.35 -1.40
N ARG A 232 -13.73 14.10 -2.11
CA ARG A 232 -13.37 15.35 -2.83
C ARG A 232 -13.78 16.64 -2.14
N GLN A 233 -14.76 16.55 -1.24
CA GLN A 233 -15.43 17.70 -0.64
C GLN A 233 -15.20 17.68 0.86
N TRP A 234 -14.73 18.81 1.38
CA TRP A 234 -14.34 18.98 2.77
C TRP A 234 -14.94 20.25 3.35
N ASN A 235 -15.33 20.20 4.62
CA ASN A 235 -15.50 21.38 5.44
C ASN A 235 -14.15 21.64 6.11
N ALA A 236 -13.43 22.67 5.66
CA ALA A 236 -12.13 23.04 6.20
C ALA A 236 -12.28 24.02 7.37
N GLN A 237 -11.55 23.79 8.45
CA GLN A 237 -11.43 24.67 9.60
C GLN A 237 -9.95 24.91 9.88
N THR A 238 -9.53 26.17 9.85
CA THR A 238 -8.18 26.61 10.27
C THR A 238 -8.29 27.29 11.62
N LEU A 239 -7.44 26.91 12.58
CA LEU A 239 -7.41 27.54 13.91
C LEU A 239 -6.47 28.75 13.94
N THR A 240 -5.45 28.77 13.09
CA THR A 240 -4.40 29.80 13.11
C THR A 240 -4.66 30.95 12.13
N GLY A 241 -5.60 30.79 11.19
CA GLY A 241 -5.81 31.74 10.10
C GLY A 241 -4.63 31.85 9.13
N GLN A 242 -3.61 31.00 9.28
CA GLN A 242 -2.43 30.96 8.44
C GLN A 242 -2.67 30.09 7.20
N ASN A 243 -2.02 30.46 6.10
CA ASN A 243 -1.98 29.67 4.87
C ASN A 243 -0.79 28.72 4.93
N TRP A 244 -1.07 27.43 4.79
CA TRP A 244 -0.07 26.37 4.71
C TRP A 244 0.07 25.87 3.27
N SER A 245 1.22 25.28 2.97
CA SER A 245 1.60 24.78 1.65
C SER A 245 2.13 23.35 1.75
N ILE A 246 2.43 22.73 0.60
CA ILE A 246 3.01 21.38 0.54
C ILE A 246 4.39 21.34 1.21
N ALA A 247 5.17 22.43 1.16
CA ALA A 247 6.48 22.47 1.84
C ALA A 247 6.33 22.38 3.37
N ASP A 248 5.22 22.89 3.90
CA ASP A 248 4.95 22.85 5.35
C ASP A 248 4.59 21.43 5.82
N LEU A 249 4.33 20.47 4.91
CA LEU A 249 4.15 19.07 5.26
C LEU A 249 5.42 18.45 5.84
N ARG A 250 6.60 19.02 5.59
CA ARG A 250 7.87 18.53 6.16
C ARG A 250 7.87 18.65 7.67
N GLY A 251 7.88 17.50 8.34
CA GLY A 251 7.81 17.44 9.80
C GLY A 251 6.40 17.68 10.36
N ALA A 252 5.37 17.82 9.52
CA ALA A 252 3.99 17.91 9.99
C ALA A 252 3.51 16.55 10.49
N ARG A 253 2.65 16.55 11.51
CA ARG A 253 1.89 15.36 11.89
C ARG A 253 0.54 15.37 11.16
N LEU A 254 0.17 14.23 10.64
CA LEU A 254 -1.07 13.97 9.94
C LEU A 254 -1.86 12.92 10.71
N ARG A 255 -3.14 13.20 10.98
CA ARG A 255 -4.06 12.21 11.53
C ARG A 255 -5.27 12.05 10.62
N LEU A 256 -5.49 10.83 10.13
CA LEU A 256 -6.72 10.43 9.45
C LEU A 256 -7.62 9.68 10.44
N ARG A 257 -8.90 10.05 10.49
CA ARG A 257 -9.92 9.37 11.30
C ARG A 257 -11.13 9.05 10.44
N LEU A 258 -11.51 7.78 10.41
CA LEU A 258 -12.73 7.29 9.79
C LEU A 258 -13.66 6.78 10.88
N ASP A 259 -14.76 7.50 11.12
CA ASP A 259 -15.77 7.09 12.09
C ASP A 259 -16.76 6.15 11.41
N LEU A 260 -16.94 4.96 11.97
CA LEU A 260 -17.78 3.88 11.44
C LEU A 260 -18.89 3.56 12.46
N LEU A 261 -20.09 3.20 11.98
CA LEU A 261 -21.24 2.84 12.83
C LEU A 261 -21.78 1.45 12.50
N GLY A 262 -21.89 0.57 13.49
CA GLY A 262 -22.56 -0.73 13.35
C GLY A 262 -21.71 -1.89 13.87
N GLU A 263 -22.27 -3.10 13.85
CA GLU A 263 -21.61 -4.34 14.26
C GLU A 263 -20.57 -4.80 13.22
N TYR A 264 -19.51 -4.01 13.07
CA TYR A 264 -18.47 -4.28 12.09
C TYR A 264 -17.30 -5.02 12.73
N GLY A 265 -16.90 -6.13 12.11
CA GLY A 265 -15.59 -6.72 12.34
C GLY A 265 -14.46 -5.73 11.99
N PRO A 266 -13.21 -6.07 12.34
CA PRO A 266 -12.06 -5.19 12.15
C PRO A 266 -11.94 -4.75 10.68
N VAL A 267 -11.66 -3.46 10.50
CA VAL A 267 -11.41 -2.84 9.19
C VAL A 267 -9.97 -2.35 9.15
N GLU A 268 -9.27 -2.69 8.09
CA GLU A 268 -7.88 -2.28 7.85
C GLU A 268 -7.82 -1.19 6.77
N LEU A 269 -6.89 -0.26 6.92
CA LEU A 269 -6.58 0.74 5.89
C LEU A 269 -5.54 0.13 4.93
N HIS A 270 -5.98 -0.28 3.74
CA HIS A 270 -5.09 -0.94 2.78
C HIS A 270 -4.32 0.04 1.90
N GLU A 271 -4.98 1.11 1.47
CA GLU A 271 -4.36 2.15 0.66
C GLU A 271 -4.84 3.53 1.12
N LEU A 272 -3.93 4.51 1.08
CA LEU A 272 -4.23 5.92 1.31
C LEU A 272 -3.42 6.78 0.34
N GLN A 273 -4.13 7.64 -0.38
CA GLN A 273 -3.53 8.67 -1.22
C GLN A 273 -4.17 10.02 -0.91
N ILE A 274 -3.35 11.03 -0.69
CA ILE A 274 -3.80 12.40 -0.41
C ILE A 274 -3.27 13.29 -1.53
N PHE A 275 -4.19 13.92 -2.24
CA PHE A 275 -3.90 14.81 -3.35
C PHE A 275 -4.05 16.26 -2.92
N PHE A 276 -3.14 17.12 -3.37
CA PHE A 276 -3.07 18.54 -3.04
C PHE A 276 -2.98 19.37 -4.33
N GLY A 277 -3.73 20.47 -4.39
CA GLY A 277 -3.62 21.46 -5.45
C GLY A 277 -4.49 21.16 -6.68
N PRO A 278 -4.53 22.09 -7.65
CA PRO A 278 -5.36 21.97 -8.86
C PRO A 278 -4.85 20.86 -9.78
N LEU A 279 -5.72 20.33 -10.65
CA LEU A 279 -5.40 19.23 -11.57
C LEU A 279 -4.14 19.47 -12.43
N SER A 280 -3.86 20.72 -12.79
CA SER A 280 -2.69 21.12 -13.59
C SER A 280 -1.36 21.10 -12.81
N ALA A 281 -1.40 21.11 -11.48
CA ALA A 281 -0.23 21.13 -10.60
C ALA A 281 -0.49 20.29 -9.33
N MET A 282 -1.13 19.13 -9.53
CA MET A 282 -1.52 18.28 -8.42
C MET A 282 -0.30 17.58 -7.84
N HIS A 283 -0.25 17.46 -6.53
CA HIS A 283 0.74 16.68 -5.81
C HIS A 283 0.01 15.57 -5.09
N GLY A 284 0.62 14.39 -5.00
CA GLY A 284 0.02 13.26 -4.32
C GLY A 284 0.99 12.66 -3.32
N ILE A 285 0.52 12.42 -2.11
CA ILE A 285 1.21 11.61 -1.10
C ILE A 285 0.56 10.24 -1.11
N ARG A 286 1.34 9.21 -1.44
CA ARG A 286 0.94 7.80 -1.32
C ARG A 286 1.70 7.15 -0.18
N PHE A 287 0.98 6.59 0.79
CA PHE A 287 1.61 6.00 1.97
C PHE A 287 2.02 4.54 1.71
N PRO A 288 3.20 4.10 2.18
CA PRO A 288 3.65 2.73 2.04
C PRO A 288 2.92 1.82 3.04
N THR A 289 2.86 0.52 2.74
CA THR A 289 2.13 -0.49 3.54
C THR A 289 2.58 -0.51 5.00
N GLU A 290 3.87 -0.30 5.26
CA GLU A 290 4.45 -0.26 6.60
C GLU A 290 3.83 0.86 7.43
N VAL A 291 3.63 2.04 6.84
CA VAL A 291 2.97 3.17 7.52
C VAL A 291 1.48 2.87 7.73
N LEU A 292 0.81 2.31 6.71
CA LEU A 292 -0.61 1.98 6.77
C LEU A 292 -0.93 0.90 7.82
N SER A 293 -0.01 -0.04 8.05
CA SER A 293 -0.14 -1.07 9.09
C SER A 293 -0.19 -0.51 10.51
N GLY A 294 0.23 0.75 10.71
CA GLY A 294 0.09 1.47 11.97
C GLY A 294 -1.33 2.01 12.23
N ALA A 295 -2.26 1.90 11.27
CA ALA A 295 -3.64 2.31 11.47
C ALA A 295 -4.34 1.41 12.51
N ALA A 296 -4.94 2.02 13.52
CA ALA A 296 -5.61 1.32 14.61
C ALA A 296 -7.12 1.36 14.46
N PHE A 297 -7.76 0.18 14.48
CA PHE A 297 -9.21 0.05 14.58
C PHE A 297 -9.62 -0.14 16.04
N LYS A 298 -10.38 0.79 16.60
CA LYS A 298 -10.77 0.80 18.02
C LYS A 298 -12.21 1.26 18.20
N THR A 299 -12.80 0.95 19.36
CA THR A 299 -14.11 1.49 19.74
C THR A 299 -14.00 3.00 19.93
N ASN A 300 -14.98 3.75 19.43
CA ASN A 300 -15.02 5.20 19.53
C ASN A 300 -15.74 5.62 20.83
N GLU A 301 -14.96 6.08 21.81
CA GLU A 301 -15.46 6.54 23.11
C GLU A 301 -16.24 7.87 23.03
N SER A 302 -16.02 8.63 21.96
CA SER A 302 -16.66 9.94 21.73
C SER A 302 -17.29 10.00 20.34
N PRO A 303 -18.35 9.21 20.10
CA PRO A 303 -18.95 9.12 18.77
C PRO A 303 -19.58 10.44 18.36
N LEU A 304 -19.35 10.83 17.10
CA LEU A 304 -19.96 12.02 16.49
C LEU A 304 -21.49 11.92 16.41
N LEU A 305 -22.00 10.71 16.21
CA LEU A 305 -23.42 10.40 16.21
C LEU A 305 -23.75 9.65 17.50
N ARG A 306 -24.42 10.32 18.43
CA ARG A 306 -25.01 9.68 19.61
C ARG A 306 -26.50 9.47 19.34
N PRO A 307 -26.96 8.23 19.13
CA PRO A 307 -28.39 7.96 19.05
C PRO A 307 -29.06 8.53 20.31
N SER A 308 -30.19 9.22 20.13
CA SER A 308 -30.98 9.77 21.25
C SER A 308 -31.69 8.66 22.04
N ASN A 309 -31.86 7.48 21.45
CA ASN A 309 -32.52 6.32 22.03
C ASN A 309 -31.49 5.34 22.64
N ASP A 310 -31.65 4.99 23.92
CA ASP A 310 -30.75 4.08 24.63
C ASP A 310 -30.76 2.64 24.08
N LEU A 311 -31.87 2.16 23.49
CA LEU A 311 -31.88 0.89 22.76
C LEU A 311 -30.98 0.97 21.53
N ALA A 312 -31.04 2.05 20.75
CA ALA A 312 -30.18 2.23 19.59
C ALA A 312 -28.68 2.35 19.98
N ARG A 313 -28.36 2.92 21.15
CA ARG A 313 -26.98 2.94 21.66
C ARG A 313 -26.44 1.55 21.97
N GLN A 314 -27.29 0.60 22.37
CA GLN A 314 -26.89 -0.77 22.65
C GLN A 314 -26.61 -1.58 21.38
N PHE A 315 -27.26 -1.24 20.25
CA PHE A 315 -27.08 -1.93 18.97
C PHE A 315 -26.08 -1.25 18.01
N PHE A 316 -25.72 0.01 18.24
CA PHE A 316 -24.77 0.74 17.39
C PHE A 316 -23.49 1.05 18.15
N ALA A 317 -22.56 0.09 18.15
CA ALA A 317 -21.18 0.38 18.47
C ALA A 317 -20.60 1.34 17.41
N SER A 318 -19.94 2.40 17.87
CA SER A 318 -19.16 3.27 17.00
C SER A 318 -17.71 2.83 17.07
N TYR A 319 -17.08 2.74 15.91
CA TYR A 319 -15.67 2.42 15.77
C TYR A 319 -14.96 3.57 15.08
N VAL A 320 -13.66 3.68 15.32
CA VAL A 320 -12.78 4.59 14.61
C VAL A 320 -11.60 3.82 14.06
N LEU A 321 -11.35 3.99 12.76
CA LEU A 321 -10.08 3.63 12.14
C LEU A 321 -9.22 4.89 12.08
N GLU A 322 -8.09 4.86 12.79
CA GLU A 322 -7.22 6.02 12.98
C GLU A 322 -5.80 5.71 12.50
N LEU A 323 -5.29 6.54 11.60
CA LEU A 323 -3.87 6.56 11.23
C LEU A 323 -3.28 7.88 11.72
N ASP A 324 -2.19 7.80 12.48
CA ASP A 324 -1.47 8.95 13.00
C ASP A 324 0.01 8.84 12.63
N VAL A 325 0.49 9.77 11.81
CA VAL A 325 1.83 9.68 11.20
C VAL A 325 2.52 11.04 11.19
N VAL A 326 3.81 11.05 11.51
CA VAL A 326 4.67 12.22 11.32
C VAL A 326 5.32 12.14 9.94
N LEU A 327 5.10 13.15 9.11
CA LEU A 327 5.63 13.26 7.74
C LEU A 327 7.10 13.67 7.76
N THR A 328 7.95 12.74 8.19
CA THR A 328 9.41 12.87 8.14
C THR A 328 9.94 12.96 6.71
N GLU A 329 11.18 13.43 6.53
CA GLU A 329 11.82 13.49 5.21
C GLU A 329 11.86 12.16 4.46
N PRO A 330 12.21 11.01 5.08
CA PRO A 330 12.17 9.73 4.39
C PRO A 330 10.77 9.39 3.86
N ILE A 331 9.73 9.63 4.67
CA ILE A 331 8.34 9.39 4.27
C ILE A 331 7.97 10.30 3.10
N LEU A 332 8.24 11.60 3.18
CA LEU A 332 7.92 12.52 2.10
C LEU A 332 8.71 12.21 0.82
N ALA A 333 9.98 11.85 0.92
CA ALA A 333 10.81 11.50 -0.23
C ALA A 333 10.30 10.25 -0.97
N GLU A 334 9.71 9.30 -0.25
CA GLU A 334 9.14 8.09 -0.82
C GLU A 334 7.69 8.29 -1.31
N CYS A 335 6.92 9.12 -0.61
CA CYS A 335 5.47 9.21 -0.79
C CYS A 335 5.02 10.36 -1.68
N LEU A 336 5.75 11.49 -1.69
CA LEU A 336 5.34 12.72 -2.36
C LEU A 336 5.76 12.69 -3.83
N THR A 337 4.78 12.74 -4.72
CA THR A 337 5.02 12.76 -6.17
C THR A 337 4.26 13.92 -6.80
N LYS A 338 4.88 14.54 -7.81
CA LYS A 338 4.18 15.50 -8.67
C LYS A 338 3.32 14.73 -9.65
N VAL A 339 2.02 15.00 -9.64
CA VAL A 339 1.05 14.40 -10.54
C VAL A 339 0.92 15.32 -11.76
N VAL A 340 1.70 15.02 -12.80
CA VAL A 340 1.52 15.66 -14.10
C VAL A 340 0.41 14.92 -14.85
N GLN A 341 -0.77 15.52 -14.97
CA GLN A 341 -1.76 15.01 -15.93
C GLN A 341 -1.27 15.32 -17.34
N PRO A 342 -1.33 14.36 -18.29
CA PRO A 342 -1.12 14.69 -19.70
C PRO A 342 -2.14 15.77 -20.09
N ALA A 343 -1.69 16.77 -20.86
CA ALA A 343 -2.58 17.78 -21.41
C ALA A 343 -3.75 17.11 -22.16
N PRO A 344 -4.97 17.66 -22.06
CA PRO A 344 -6.17 17.06 -22.65
C PRO A 344 -6.07 16.86 -24.16
#